data_AF-A0A498GHA8-F1
#
_entry.id   AF-A0A498GHA8-F1
#
_cell.length_a   1.000
_cell.length_b   1.000
_cell.length_c   1.000
_cell.angle_alpha   90.00
_cell.angle_beta   90.00
_cell.angle_gamma   90.00
#
_symmetry.space_group_name_H-M   'P 1'
#
loop_
_entity.id
_entity.type
_entity.pdbx_description
1 polymer ?
#
loop_
_entity_poly.entity_id
_entity_poly.type
_entity_poly.pdbx_seq_one_letter_code
_entity_poly.pdbx_strand_id
1 'polypeptide(L)'
;MLHSRVGRVAAVCGLLAILFALMIGFGMATPAPELGDYPDGNALAQHPDSHVGEAVQVTGSVIGTEPVEIAVEYEYTASGEYHSGTLTVTVRNVDIAVDEGESLQVYGTFGPDRTITAENSVRVPAVNYMAMYIASALAGLWTLWRLVCEWRLNWQTGGLCRREEPLRPIQALHKRVQEVRA
;
A
#
# COMPACT_ATOMS: atom_id res chain seq x y z
N MET A 1 5.77 -13.42 -33.93
CA MET A 1 5.95 -11.95 -33.80
C MET A 1 6.68 -11.51 -32.51
N LEU A 2 6.64 -12.26 -31.40
CA LEU A 2 7.45 -12.00 -30.18
C LEU A 2 8.91 -12.53 -30.22
N HIS A 3 9.37 -13.05 -31.36
CA HIS A 3 10.69 -13.67 -31.48
C HIS A 3 11.81 -12.68 -31.87
N SER A 4 11.48 -11.49 -32.37
CA SER A 4 12.46 -10.43 -32.67
C SER A 4 12.57 -9.44 -31.51
N ARG A 5 13.76 -8.84 -31.31
CA ARG A 5 13.99 -7.82 -30.27
C ARG A 5 13.00 -6.65 -30.38
N VAL A 6 12.69 -6.22 -31.60
CA VAL A 6 11.72 -5.14 -31.87
C VAL A 6 10.30 -5.54 -31.47
N GLY A 7 9.87 -6.77 -31.78
CA GLY A 7 8.56 -7.27 -31.36
C GLY A 7 8.41 -7.38 -29.84
N ARG A 8 9.49 -7.73 -29.12
CA ARG A 8 9.50 -7.76 -27.66
C ARG A 8 9.41 -6.37 -27.05
N VAL A 9 10.19 -5.40 -27.56
CA VAL A 9 10.14 -4.01 -27.07
C VAL A 9 8.76 -3.41 -27.31
N ALA A 10 8.19 -3.59 -28.51
CA ALA A 10 6.85 -3.11 -28.82
C ALA A 10 5.79 -3.74 -27.90
N ALA A 11 5.87 -5.04 -27.63
CA ALA A 11 4.96 -5.71 -26.71
C ALA A 11 5.09 -5.18 -25.27
N VAL A 12 6.31 -4.96 -24.78
CA VAL A 12 6.55 -4.38 -23.44
C VAL A 12 6.01 -2.95 -23.36
N CYS A 13 6.28 -2.10 -24.34
CA CYS A 13 5.75 -0.74 -24.39
C CYS A 13 4.21 -0.73 -24.42
N GLY A 14 3.60 -1.60 -25.23
CA GLY A 14 2.15 -1.75 -25.27
C GLY A 14 1.57 -2.19 -23.93
N LEU A 15 2.22 -3.15 -23.26
CA LEU A 15 1.77 -3.66 -21.96
C LEU A 15 1.92 -2.61 -20.86
N LEU A 16 3.00 -1.82 -20.87
CA LEU A 16 3.18 -0.67 -19.97
C LEU A 16 2.13 0.42 -20.23
N ALA A 17 1.79 0.70 -21.50
CA ALA A 17 0.76 1.67 -21.83
C ALA A 17 -0.62 1.22 -21.35
N ILE A 18 -0.95 -0.07 -21.51
CA ILE A 18 -2.20 -0.65 -21.00
C ILE A 18 -2.22 -0.60 -19.47
N LEU A 19 -1.12 -0.99 -18.81
CA LEU A 19 -1.00 -0.93 -17.36
C LEU A 19 -1.19 0.51 -16.86
N PHE A 20 -0.57 1.49 -17.51
CA PHE A 20 -0.69 2.90 -17.17
C PHE A 20 -2.13 3.41 -17.35
N ALA A 21 -2.79 3.04 -18.45
CA ALA A 21 -4.18 3.37 -18.69
C ALA A 21 -5.11 2.74 -17.64
N LEU A 22 -4.85 1.50 -17.23
CA LEU A 22 -5.59 0.83 -16.15
C LEU A 22 -5.35 1.51 -14.80
N MET A 23 -4.12 1.92 -14.49
CA MET A 23 -3.81 2.65 -13.25
C MET A 23 -4.53 3.99 -13.18
N ILE A 24 -4.53 4.76 -14.28
CA ILE A 24 -5.29 6.03 -14.33
C ILE A 24 -6.79 5.76 -14.25
N GLY A 25 -7.30 4.79 -15.02
CA GLY A 25 -8.72 4.47 -15.02
C GLY A 25 -9.23 4.04 -13.65
N PHE A 26 -8.46 3.23 -12.93
CA PHE A 26 -8.76 2.83 -11.56
C PHE A 26 -8.71 4.00 -10.59
N GLY A 27 -7.74 4.91 -10.73
CA GLY A 27 -7.64 6.12 -9.89
C GLY A 27 -8.77 7.14 -10.11
N MET A 28 -9.53 7.04 -11.21
CA MET A 28 -10.67 7.90 -11.50
C MET A 28 -12.03 7.25 -11.12
N ALA A 29 -12.02 6.01 -10.65
CA ALA A 29 -13.24 5.32 -10.27
C ALA A 29 -13.83 5.96 -9.00
N THR A 30 -15.15 6.18 -9.00
CA THR A 30 -15.89 6.58 -7.81
C THR A 30 -16.26 5.35 -6.98
N PRO A 31 -16.38 5.47 -5.65
CA PRO A 31 -16.78 4.35 -4.80
C PRO A 31 -18.06 3.68 -5.29
N ALA A 32 -18.03 2.35 -5.36
CA ALA A 32 -19.16 1.50 -5.77
C ALA A 32 -19.46 0.46 -4.66
N PRO A 33 -20.33 0.79 -3.68
CA PRO A 33 -20.62 -0.07 -2.53
C PRO A 33 -21.12 -1.46 -2.91
N GLU A 34 -21.81 -1.57 -4.03
CA GLU A 34 -22.32 -2.83 -4.62
C GLU A 34 -21.22 -3.81 -5.06
N LEU A 35 -20.00 -3.30 -5.28
CA LEU A 35 -18.80 -4.09 -5.59
C LEU A 35 -17.87 -4.27 -4.37
N GLY A 36 -18.28 -3.77 -3.19
CA GLY A 36 -17.47 -3.77 -1.97
C GLY A 36 -16.46 -2.61 -1.89
N ASP A 37 -16.60 -1.60 -2.74
CA ASP A 37 -15.78 -0.38 -2.72
C ASP A 37 -16.59 0.75 -2.04
N TYR A 38 -16.40 0.89 -0.74
CA TYR A 38 -17.18 1.83 0.09
C TYR A 38 -16.52 3.21 0.14
N PRO A 39 -17.29 4.30 0.28
CA PRO A 39 -16.74 5.63 0.52
C PRO A 39 -15.79 5.62 1.72
N ASP A 40 -14.61 6.19 1.51
CA ASP A 40 -13.52 6.29 2.48
C ASP A 40 -13.41 7.71 3.07
N GLY A 41 -12.38 7.96 3.87
CA GLY A 41 -12.11 9.27 4.46
C GLY A 41 -11.98 10.41 3.43
N ASN A 42 -11.46 10.12 2.23
CA ASN A 42 -11.29 11.10 1.17
C ASN A 42 -12.63 11.48 0.55
N ALA A 43 -13.50 10.49 0.29
CA ALA A 43 -14.85 10.71 -0.21
C ALA A 43 -15.68 11.55 0.78
N LEU A 44 -15.61 11.21 2.08
CA LEU A 44 -16.29 11.97 3.14
C LEU A 44 -15.75 13.38 3.31
N ALA A 45 -14.45 13.61 3.11
CA ALA A 45 -13.85 14.94 3.19
C ALA A 45 -14.23 15.84 2.00
N GLN A 46 -14.49 15.26 0.83
CA GLN A 46 -14.93 15.99 -0.36
C GLN A 46 -16.42 16.37 -0.29
N HIS A 47 -17.28 15.38 -0.01
CA HIS A 47 -18.73 15.54 -0.07
C HIS A 47 -19.42 14.81 1.10
N PRO A 48 -19.30 15.31 2.35
CA PRO A 48 -19.83 14.62 3.52
C PRO A 48 -21.35 14.43 3.44
N ASP A 49 -22.08 15.44 2.99
CA ASP A 49 -23.55 15.42 2.97
C ASP A 49 -24.13 14.45 1.95
N SER A 50 -23.39 14.11 0.88
CA SER A 50 -23.87 13.14 -0.12
C SER A 50 -23.79 11.70 0.35
N HIS A 51 -23.01 11.42 1.40
CA HIS A 51 -22.79 10.07 1.92
C HIS A 51 -23.64 9.77 3.16
N VAL A 52 -24.50 10.69 3.60
CA VAL A 52 -25.39 10.46 4.75
C VAL A 52 -26.41 9.38 4.41
N GLY A 53 -26.44 8.33 5.23
CA GLY A 53 -27.26 7.13 5.07
C GLY A 53 -26.59 6.02 4.27
N GLU A 54 -25.39 6.24 3.72
CA GLU A 54 -24.63 5.23 2.99
C GLU A 54 -23.74 4.40 3.94
N ALA A 55 -23.45 3.17 3.52
CA ALA A 55 -22.43 2.34 4.16
C ALA A 55 -21.05 2.84 3.75
N VAL A 56 -20.16 3.05 4.73
CA VAL A 56 -18.82 3.62 4.57
C VAL A 56 -17.78 2.75 5.26
N GLN A 57 -16.54 2.86 4.81
CA GLN A 57 -15.40 2.21 5.43
C GLN A 57 -14.29 3.23 5.66
N VAL A 58 -14.04 3.58 6.92
CA VAL A 58 -13.02 4.57 7.28
C VAL A 58 -11.95 3.94 8.16
N THR A 59 -10.73 4.43 8.04
CA THR A 59 -9.62 4.06 8.93
C THR A 59 -9.03 5.33 9.51
N GLY A 60 -8.89 5.39 10.82
CA GLY A 60 -8.38 6.57 11.51
C GLY A 60 -7.69 6.22 12.82
N SER A 61 -7.07 7.23 13.43
CA SER A 61 -6.46 7.10 14.76
C SER A 61 -7.47 7.53 15.83
N VAL A 62 -7.61 6.75 16.91
CA VAL A 62 -8.50 7.07 18.03
C VAL A 62 -7.93 8.26 18.79
N ILE A 63 -8.72 9.32 18.93
CA ILE A 63 -8.35 10.55 19.66
C ILE A 63 -9.19 10.78 20.92
N GLY A 64 -10.26 10.00 21.09
CA GLY A 64 -11.11 10.01 22.27
C GLY A 64 -11.90 8.71 22.36
N THR A 65 -12.28 8.30 23.58
CA THR A 65 -12.93 7.01 23.84
C THR A 65 -14.35 7.13 24.43
N GLU A 66 -14.77 8.31 24.89
CA GLU A 66 -16.08 8.56 25.50
C GLU A 66 -16.71 9.90 25.04
N PRO A 67 -17.37 9.98 23.88
CA PRO A 67 -17.59 8.92 22.87
C PRO A 67 -16.32 8.59 22.08
N VAL A 68 -16.32 7.45 21.36
CA VAL A 68 -15.19 7.10 20.50
C VAL A 68 -15.11 8.11 19.35
N GLU A 69 -13.98 8.79 19.25
CA GLU A 69 -13.67 9.73 18.18
C GLU A 69 -12.42 9.27 17.45
N ILE A 70 -12.48 9.27 16.12
CA ILE A 70 -11.34 8.94 15.27
C ILE A 70 -10.97 10.12 14.39
N ALA A 71 -9.67 10.36 14.29
CA ALA A 71 -9.03 11.25 13.34
C ALA A 71 -8.75 10.47 12.05
N VAL A 72 -9.54 10.73 11.02
CA VAL A 72 -9.38 10.15 9.68
C VAL A 72 -8.55 11.10 8.85
N GLU A 73 -7.34 10.69 8.47
CA GLU A 73 -6.51 11.45 7.55
C GLU A 73 -7.11 11.38 6.15
N TYR A 74 -7.14 12.52 5.46
CA TYR A 74 -7.56 12.58 4.07
C TYR A 74 -6.52 13.30 3.22
N GLU A 75 -6.38 12.84 1.99
CA GLU A 75 -5.50 13.36 0.96
C GLU A 75 -6.18 13.16 -0.40
N TYR A 76 -6.59 14.25 -1.03
CA TYR A 76 -7.19 14.19 -2.36
C TYR A 76 -6.80 15.41 -3.20
N THR A 77 -6.87 15.26 -4.52
CA THR A 77 -6.67 16.37 -5.45
C THR A 77 -7.99 16.64 -6.17
N ALA A 78 -8.50 17.86 -6.02
CA ALA A 78 -9.73 18.31 -6.67
C ALA A 78 -9.45 19.61 -7.41
N SER A 79 -9.92 19.73 -8.65
CA SER A 79 -9.75 20.95 -9.46
C SER A 79 -8.31 21.45 -9.63
N GLY A 80 -7.32 20.57 -9.51
CA GLY A 80 -5.89 20.90 -9.60
C GLY A 80 -5.25 21.39 -8.30
N GLU A 81 -6.01 21.43 -7.21
CA GLU A 81 -5.50 21.74 -5.87
C GLU A 81 -5.39 20.47 -5.03
N TYR A 82 -4.32 20.40 -4.26
CA TYR A 82 -4.05 19.32 -3.34
C TYR A 82 -4.63 19.68 -1.96
N HIS A 83 -5.51 18.82 -1.45
CA HIS A 83 -6.15 18.98 -0.15
C HIS A 83 -5.71 17.84 0.75
N SER A 84 -5.13 18.19 1.89
CA SER A 84 -4.80 17.23 2.95
C SER A 84 -5.24 17.77 4.31
N GLY A 85 -5.65 16.88 5.19
CA GLY A 85 -6.02 17.25 6.54
C GLY A 85 -6.53 16.06 7.33
N THR A 86 -7.24 16.38 8.41
CA THR A 86 -7.79 15.38 9.31
C THR A 86 -9.28 15.67 9.51
N LEU A 87 -10.09 14.66 9.28
CA LEU A 87 -11.52 14.65 9.51
C LEU A 87 -11.79 13.94 10.84
N THR A 88 -12.28 14.66 11.83
CA THR A 88 -12.79 14.05 13.07
C THR A 88 -14.17 13.45 12.83
N VAL A 89 -14.32 12.18 13.17
CA VAL A 89 -15.56 11.41 13.05
C VAL A 89 -15.88 10.76 14.38
N THR A 90 -17.13 10.88 14.84
CA THR A 90 -17.60 10.22 16.06
C THR A 90 -18.17 8.84 15.71
N VAL A 91 -17.67 7.79 16.34
CA VAL A 91 -18.09 6.41 16.09
C VAL A 91 -18.98 5.94 17.23
N ARG A 92 -20.17 5.44 16.89
CA ARG A 92 -21.13 4.86 17.82
C ARG A 92 -21.16 3.35 17.66
N ASN A 93 -21.61 2.66 18.71
CA ASN A 93 -21.76 1.20 18.72
C ASN A 93 -20.45 0.43 18.46
N VAL A 94 -19.34 0.95 18.96
CA VAL A 94 -18.05 0.24 18.92
C VAL A 94 -18.13 -0.90 19.94
N ASP A 95 -18.00 -2.13 19.44
CA ASP A 95 -18.11 -3.38 20.20
C ASP A 95 -16.78 -3.84 20.82
N ILE A 96 -15.68 -3.22 20.40
CA ILE A 96 -14.33 -3.48 20.91
C ILE A 96 -13.85 -2.34 21.81
N ALA A 97 -13.09 -2.67 22.86
CA ALA A 97 -12.36 -1.65 23.60
C ALA A 97 -11.31 -1.02 22.68
N VAL A 98 -11.12 0.29 22.76
CA VAL A 98 -10.12 1.05 22.00
C VAL A 98 -9.40 2.01 22.92
N ASP A 99 -8.10 2.18 22.70
CA ASP A 99 -7.27 3.12 23.45
C ASP A 99 -6.87 4.30 22.56
N GLU A 100 -6.65 5.48 23.16
CA GLU A 100 -6.17 6.64 22.42
C GLU A 100 -4.82 6.35 21.73
N GLY A 101 -4.68 6.81 20.49
CA GLY A 101 -3.50 6.58 19.65
C GLY A 101 -3.51 5.26 18.88
N GLU A 102 -4.49 4.38 19.11
CA GLU A 102 -4.65 3.17 18.30
C GLU A 102 -5.30 3.47 16.95
N SER A 103 -5.03 2.65 15.94
CA SER A 103 -5.72 2.73 14.66
C SER A 103 -6.97 1.85 14.67
N LEU A 104 -8.09 2.44 14.27
CA LEU A 104 -9.39 1.79 14.19
C LEU A 104 -9.90 1.87 12.75
N GLN A 105 -10.23 0.72 12.19
CA GLN A 105 -10.99 0.61 10.95
C GLN A 105 -12.45 0.35 11.29
N VAL A 106 -13.34 1.17 10.75
CA VAL A 106 -14.78 1.11 11.02
C VAL A 106 -15.53 0.91 9.72
N TYR A 107 -16.39 -0.10 9.72
CA TYR A 107 -17.41 -0.32 8.71
C TYR A 107 -18.78 -0.03 9.32
N GLY A 108 -19.58 0.81 8.68
CA GLY A 108 -20.89 1.16 9.21
C GLY A 108 -21.63 2.20 8.38
N THR A 109 -22.74 2.70 8.90
CA THR A 109 -23.54 3.71 8.21
C THR A 109 -23.12 5.12 8.62
N PHE A 110 -22.83 5.99 7.64
CA PHE A 110 -22.53 7.41 7.88
C PHE A 110 -23.83 8.18 8.17
N GLY A 111 -23.86 8.86 9.31
CA GLY A 111 -24.99 9.65 9.78
C GLY A 111 -24.73 11.16 9.66
N PRO A 112 -25.73 11.98 10.01
CA PRO A 112 -25.55 13.43 10.12
C PRO A 112 -24.49 13.76 11.19
N ASP A 113 -23.96 14.99 11.13
CA ASP A 113 -22.97 15.52 12.08
C ASP A 113 -21.65 14.72 12.15
N ARG A 114 -21.26 14.06 11.06
CA ARG A 114 -20.03 13.25 10.96
C ARG A 114 -20.00 12.12 12.00
N THR A 115 -21.15 11.47 12.16
CA THR A 115 -21.28 10.30 13.02
C THR A 115 -21.26 9.03 12.19
N ILE A 116 -20.61 7.97 12.66
CA ILE A 116 -20.69 6.64 12.05
C ILE A 116 -21.32 5.70 13.05
N THR A 117 -22.38 5.02 12.65
CA THR A 117 -22.91 3.90 13.43
C THR A 117 -22.19 2.64 12.97
N ALA A 118 -21.26 2.14 13.80
CA ALA A 118 -20.46 0.98 13.47
C ALA A 118 -21.32 -0.29 13.41
N GLU A 119 -21.20 -1.01 12.30
CA GLU A 119 -21.70 -2.38 12.14
C GLU A 119 -20.60 -3.40 12.42
N ASN A 120 -19.36 -3.05 12.07
CA ASN A 120 -18.17 -3.82 12.40
C ASN A 120 -17.00 -2.88 12.67
N SER A 121 -16.21 -3.19 13.69
CA SER A 121 -15.01 -2.43 14.03
C SER A 121 -13.82 -3.36 14.18
N VAL A 122 -12.70 -2.99 13.58
CA VAL A 122 -11.46 -3.77 13.61
C VAL A 122 -10.34 -2.88 14.12
N ARG A 123 -9.73 -3.28 15.25
CA ARG A 123 -8.50 -2.68 15.76
C ARG A 123 -7.36 -3.07 14.83
N VAL A 124 -6.61 -2.09 14.33
CA VAL A 124 -5.42 -2.29 13.50
C VAL A 124 -4.19 -1.97 14.34
N PRO A 125 -3.48 -2.97 14.90
CA PRO A 125 -2.30 -2.71 15.69
C PRO A 125 -1.19 -2.14 14.81
N ALA A 126 -0.66 -0.96 15.16
CA ALA A 126 0.43 -0.31 14.44
C ALA A 126 1.69 -1.19 14.28
N VAL A 127 1.87 -2.15 15.18
CA VAL A 127 2.99 -3.13 15.18
C VAL A 127 3.06 -3.96 13.88
N ASN A 128 1.93 -4.13 13.16
CA ASN A 128 1.91 -4.96 11.96
C ASN A 128 2.70 -4.35 10.78
N TYR A 129 2.77 -3.02 10.69
CA TYR A 129 3.48 -2.34 9.60
C TYR A 129 4.99 -2.55 9.67
N MET A 130 5.58 -2.49 10.88
CA MET A 130 7.03 -2.69 11.04
C MET A 130 7.45 -4.10 10.67
N ALA A 131 6.67 -5.11 11.07
CA ALA A 131 6.90 -6.50 10.70
C ALA A 131 6.83 -6.68 9.18
N MET A 132 5.83 -6.07 8.52
CA MET A 132 5.69 -6.10 7.05
C MET A 132 6.89 -5.45 6.34
N TYR A 133 7.35 -4.29 6.81
CA TYR A 133 8.51 -3.61 6.23
C TYR A 133 9.79 -4.41 6.41
N ILE A 134 10.02 -5.01 7.58
CA ILE A 134 11.18 -5.86 7.83
C ILE A 134 11.12 -7.10 6.93
N ALA A 135 9.98 -7.78 6.85
CA ALA A 135 9.82 -8.95 5.98
C ALA A 135 10.05 -8.59 4.51
N SER A 136 9.51 -7.47 4.04
CA SER A 136 9.69 -6.97 2.67
C SER A 136 11.14 -6.60 2.39
N ALA A 137 11.82 -5.94 3.34
CA ALA A 137 13.23 -5.61 3.23
C ALA A 137 14.08 -6.88 3.15
N LEU A 138 13.85 -7.86 4.03
CA LEU A 138 14.56 -9.14 4.02
C LEU A 138 14.34 -9.92 2.72
N ALA A 139 13.10 -9.98 2.23
CA ALA A 139 12.77 -10.62 0.96
C ALA A 139 13.41 -9.89 -0.24
N GLY A 140 13.40 -8.55 -0.23
CA GLY A 140 14.06 -7.71 -1.23
C GLY A 140 15.57 -7.91 -1.25
N LEU A 141 16.21 -7.86 -0.08
CA LEU A 141 17.64 -8.12 0.12
C LEU A 141 18.03 -9.53 -0.34
N TRP A 142 17.24 -10.54 0.01
CA TRP A 142 17.45 -11.92 -0.43
C TRP A 142 17.34 -12.07 -1.95
N THR A 143 16.33 -11.45 -2.55
CA THR A 143 16.12 -11.49 -4.00
C THR A 143 17.23 -10.74 -4.73
N LEU A 144 17.64 -9.58 -4.23
CA LEU A 144 18.74 -8.79 -4.78
C LEU A 144 20.08 -9.54 -4.65
N TRP A 145 20.32 -10.19 -3.52
CA TRP A 145 21.47 -11.07 -3.32
C TRP A 145 21.50 -12.21 -4.34
N ARG A 146 20.39 -12.95 -4.50
CA ARG A 146 20.25 -14.00 -5.52
C ARG A 146 20.52 -13.47 -6.92
N LEU A 147 19.96 -12.31 -7.26
CA LEU A 147 20.12 -11.69 -8.57
C LEU A 147 21.60 -11.31 -8.82
N VAL A 148 22.28 -10.68 -7.87
CA VAL A 148 23.68 -10.28 -8.02
C VAL A 148 24.63 -11.49 -8.05
N CYS A 149 24.41 -12.47 -7.19
CA CYS A 149 25.27 -13.63 -7.04
C CYS A 149 25.12 -14.65 -8.18
N GLU A 150 23.89 -14.87 -8.66
CA GLU A 150 23.61 -15.91 -9.65
C GLU A 150 23.43 -15.37 -11.07
N TRP A 151 23.20 -14.06 -11.25
CA TRP A 151 22.91 -13.48 -12.56
C TRP A 151 23.88 -12.37 -12.94
N ARG A 152 24.08 -12.20 -14.25
CA ARG A 152 24.88 -11.16 -14.88
C ARG A 152 24.06 -10.56 -16.00
N LEU A 153 23.97 -9.23 -16.06
CA LEU A 153 23.44 -8.58 -17.25
C LEU A 153 24.46 -8.69 -18.38
N ASN A 154 24.04 -9.30 -19.48
CA ASN A 154 24.81 -9.30 -20.70
C ASN A 154 24.44 -8.05 -21.52
N TRP A 155 25.28 -7.03 -21.46
CA TRP A 155 25.05 -5.74 -22.14
C TRP A 155 24.97 -5.85 -23.67
N GLN A 156 25.51 -6.91 -24.27
CA GLN A 156 25.47 -7.13 -25.72
C GLN A 156 24.11 -7.71 -26.18
N THR A 157 23.42 -8.44 -25.30
CA THR A 157 22.10 -9.01 -25.57
C THR A 157 20.96 -8.30 -24.85
N GLY A 158 21.26 -7.43 -23.90
CA GLY A 158 20.28 -6.77 -23.02
C GLY A 158 19.54 -7.75 -22.10
N GLY A 159 20.05 -8.97 -21.96
CA GLY A 159 19.40 -10.05 -21.21
C GLY A 159 20.07 -10.35 -19.88
N LEU A 160 19.28 -10.81 -18.90
CA LEU A 160 19.80 -11.47 -17.71
C LEU A 160 20.27 -12.87 -18.09
N CYS A 161 21.56 -13.15 -17.91
CA CYS A 161 22.14 -14.47 -18.06
C CYS A 161 22.55 -15.01 -16.70
N ARG A 162 22.30 -16.30 -16.44
CA ARG A 162 22.81 -16.98 -15.25
C ARG A 162 24.35 -17.05 -15.33
N ARG A 163 25.05 -16.76 -14.23
CA ARG A 163 26.51 -16.92 -14.12
C ARG A 163 26.86 -18.40 -14.05
N GLU A 164 27.89 -18.80 -14.78
CA GLU A 164 28.44 -20.18 -14.73
C GLU A 164 29.19 -20.43 -13.42
N GLU A 165 29.90 -19.40 -12.92
CA GLU A 165 30.49 -19.38 -11.58
C GLU A 165 29.76 -18.35 -10.69
N PRO A 166 28.92 -18.80 -9.74
CA PRO A 166 28.23 -17.90 -8.83
C PRO A 166 29.24 -17.21 -7.91
N LEU A 167 29.06 -15.90 -7.71
CA LEU A 167 29.88 -15.15 -6.75
C LEU A 167 29.59 -15.71 -5.34
N ARG A 168 30.63 -16.12 -4.63
CA ARG A 168 30.56 -16.56 -3.22
C ARG A 168 31.36 -15.59 -2.34
N PRO A 169 30.79 -14.41 -2.00
CA PRO A 169 31.52 -13.35 -1.31
C PRO A 169 32.03 -13.80 0.05
N ILE A 170 31.26 -14.66 0.74
CA ILE A 170 31.61 -15.22 2.05
C ILE A 170 32.89 -16.08 1.97
N GLN A 171 33.07 -16.84 0.89
CA GLN A 171 34.30 -17.64 0.70
C GLN A 171 35.50 -16.76 0.36
N ALA A 172 35.30 -15.69 -0.43
CA ALA A 172 36.35 -14.72 -0.74
C ALA A 172 36.79 -13.93 0.51
N LEU A 173 35.84 -13.55 1.37
CA LEU A 173 36.13 -12.85 2.63
C LEU A 173 36.86 -13.77 3.61
N HIS A 174 36.41 -15.02 3.76
CA HIS A 174 37.03 -15.99 4.65
C HIS A 174 38.47 -16.32 4.20
N LYS A 175 38.71 -16.42 2.89
CA LYS A 175 40.05 -16.61 2.32
C LYS A 175 40.96 -15.41 2.60
N ARG A 176 40.47 -14.18 2.43
CA ARG A 176 41.24 -12.97 2.77
C ARG A 176 41.55 -12.85 4.25
N VAL A 177 40.62 -13.22 5.13
CA VAL A 177 40.86 -13.21 6.59
C VAL A 177 41.90 -14.26 6.97
N GLN A 178 41.95 -15.41 6.30
CA GLN A 178 42.99 -16.42 6.52
C GLN A 178 44.36 -15.97 6.01
N GLU A 179 44.43 -15.32 4.84
CA GLU A 179 45.68 -14.78 4.28
C GLU A 179 46.29 -13.65 5.13
N VAL A 180 45.47 -12.86 5.84
CA VAL A 180 45.96 -11.81 6.76
C VAL A 180 46.43 -12.36 8.11
N ARG A 181 46.05 -13.61 8.45
CA ARG A 181 46.37 -14.24 9.75
C ARG A 181 47.57 -15.20 9.70
N ALA A 182 48.10 -15.46 8.50
CA ALA A 182 49.30 -16.26 8.26
C ALA A 182 50.52 -15.34 8.08
#